data_AF-A0A5A7TB33-F1
#
_entry.id   AF-A0A5A7TB33-F1
#
_cell.length_a   1.000
_cell.length_b   1.000
_cell.length_c   1.000
_cell.angle_alpha   90.00
_cell.angle_beta   90.00
_cell.angle_gamma   90.00
#
_symmetry.space_group_name_H-M   'P 1'
#
loop_
_entity.id
_entity.type
_entity.pdbx_description
1 polymer ?
#
loop_
_entity_poly.entity_id
_entity_poly.type
_entity_poly.pdbx_seq_one_letter_code
_entity_poly.pdbx_strand_id
1 'polypeptide(L)'
;MELEDDRFFKYLFMAVGACVRGFLNCIRPVIVMDGTFLKNKYQVQLIVTVCLDGNNQIYPLAFGVVDRETDDSILWFLEKLKGAIGEVPNLGFVIDRKTCFAKGISSVFPSAFHGLCVQHLSQNLHDKYKNDTVATLFYNASRTYRESTFVEAWRHLLAFPNGSGKYLNDVGIAR
;
A
#
# COMPACT_ATOMS: atom_id res chain seq x y z
N MET A 1 1.16 11.67 -19.50
CA MET A 1 0.77 10.45 -20.24
C MET A 1 2.02 9.91 -20.89
N GLU A 2 2.20 8.60 -20.85
CA GLU A 2 3.30 7.86 -21.50
C GLU A 2 2.74 7.17 -22.73
N LEU A 3 3.48 7.21 -23.84
CA LEU A 3 3.15 6.52 -25.07
C LEU A 3 4.23 5.48 -25.39
N GLU A 4 3.81 4.35 -25.94
CA GLU A 4 4.71 3.38 -26.58
C GLU A 4 4.90 3.76 -28.05
N ASP A 5 6.16 3.86 -28.47
CA ASP A 5 6.57 4.34 -29.79
C ASP A 5 5.91 5.66 -30.23
N ASP A 6 5.60 6.55 -29.27
CA ASP A 6 4.85 7.80 -29.49
C ASP A 6 3.49 7.65 -30.19
N ARG A 7 2.92 6.44 -30.20
CA ARG A 7 1.72 6.10 -30.98
C ARG A 7 0.63 5.46 -30.16
N PHE A 8 0.99 4.59 -29.21
CA PHE A 8 0.02 3.82 -28.45
C PHE A 8 0.01 4.27 -27.00
N PHE A 9 -1.19 4.37 -26.42
CA PHE A 9 -1.32 4.65 -25.00
C PHE A 9 -0.60 3.57 -24.18
N LYS A 10 0.35 3.99 -23.35
CA LYS A 10 1.01 3.10 -22.40
C LYS A 10 0.47 3.37 -21.00
N TYR A 11 0.82 4.53 -20.41
CA TYR A 11 0.48 4.86 -19.02
C TYR A 11 -0.15 6.25 -18.86
N LEU A 12 -1.04 6.39 -17.87
CA LEU A 12 -1.57 7.67 -17.43
C LEU A 12 -1.22 7.90 -15.96
N PHE A 13 -0.84 9.12 -15.62
CA PHE A 13 -0.71 9.58 -14.24
C PHE A 13 -1.53 10.86 -14.10
N MET A 14 -2.28 10.96 -13.02
CA MET A 14 -3.07 12.12 -12.65
C MET A 14 -2.92 12.37 -11.16
N ALA A 15 -2.55 13.59 -10.77
CA ALA A 15 -2.58 14.03 -9.39
C ALA A 15 -3.61 15.16 -9.24
N VAL A 16 -4.34 15.18 -8.12
CA VAL A 16 -5.27 16.27 -7.84
C VAL A 16 -4.48 17.40 -7.18
N GLY A 17 -4.20 18.48 -7.92
CA GLY A 17 -3.27 19.53 -7.45
C GLY A 17 -3.67 20.19 -6.13
N ALA A 18 -4.97 20.36 -5.87
CA ALA A 18 -5.46 20.82 -4.57
C ALA A 18 -5.16 19.79 -3.47
N CYS A 19 -5.32 18.50 -3.79
CA CYS A 19 -5.01 17.42 -2.86
C CYS A 19 -3.52 17.35 -2.54
N VAL A 20 -2.65 17.44 -3.55
CA VAL A 20 -1.19 17.51 -3.36
C VAL A 20 -0.82 18.66 -2.43
N ARG A 21 -1.34 19.87 -2.64
CA ARG A 21 -1.08 21.00 -1.74
C ARG A 21 -1.56 20.74 -0.32
N GLY A 22 -2.79 20.23 -0.14
CA GLY A 22 -3.27 19.89 1.19
C GLY A 22 -2.43 18.79 1.85
N PHE A 23 -1.99 17.79 1.07
CA PHE A 23 -1.11 16.72 1.54
C PHE A 23 0.18 17.27 2.14
N LEU A 24 0.83 18.17 1.41
CA LEU A 24 2.10 18.76 1.83
C LEU A 24 2.01 19.70 3.04
N ASN A 25 0.82 20.24 3.36
CA ASN A 25 0.67 21.25 4.38
C ASN A 25 -0.11 20.78 5.62
N CYS A 26 -1.06 19.86 5.46
CA CYS A 26 -2.09 19.61 6.48
C CYS A 26 -2.35 18.12 6.73
N ILE A 27 -1.88 17.22 5.87
CA ILE A 27 -2.18 15.79 5.98
C ILE A 27 -0.98 15.07 6.58
N ARG A 28 -1.24 14.03 7.38
CA ARG A 28 -0.20 13.14 7.88
C ARG A 28 0.55 12.52 6.69
N PRO A 29 1.89 12.42 6.70
CA PRO A 29 2.67 11.91 5.57
C PRO A 29 2.58 10.37 5.49
N VAL A 30 1.38 9.84 5.31
CA VAL A 30 1.10 8.42 5.11
C VAL A 30 0.25 8.27 3.84
N ILE A 31 0.78 7.52 2.87
CA ILE A 31 0.12 7.22 1.61
C ILE A 31 -0.28 5.74 1.61
N VAL A 32 -1.56 5.47 1.45
CA VAL A 32 -2.05 4.12 1.13
C VAL A 32 -2.07 3.99 -0.39
N MET A 33 -1.43 2.95 -0.91
CA MET A 33 -1.35 2.68 -2.35
C MET A 33 -1.85 1.28 -2.64
N ASP A 34 -2.75 1.17 -3.61
CA ASP A 34 -3.31 -0.11 -4.03
C ASP A 34 -3.63 -0.12 -5.52
N GLY A 35 -3.71 -1.32 -6.10
CA GLY A 35 -4.05 -1.55 -7.49
C GLY A 35 -5.34 -2.34 -7.64
N THR A 36 -6.22 -1.90 -8.54
CA THR A 36 -7.46 -2.62 -8.88
C THR A 36 -7.56 -2.83 -10.38
N PHE A 37 -8.15 -3.97 -10.77
CA PHE A 37 -8.44 -4.25 -12.16
C PHE A 37 -9.61 -3.40 -12.66
N LEU A 38 -9.43 -2.76 -13.82
CA LEU A 38 -10.53 -2.13 -14.52
C LEU A 38 -11.20 -3.17 -15.45
N LYS A 39 -12.52 -3.30 -15.33
CA LYS A 39 -13.31 -4.15 -16.23
C LYS A 39 -13.46 -3.46 -17.59
N ASN A 40 -12.45 -3.59 -18.44
CA ASN A 40 -12.49 -3.11 -19.81
C ASN A 40 -11.81 -4.09 -20.77
N LYS A 41 -11.99 -3.88 -22.08
CA LYS A 41 -11.44 -4.76 -23.12
C LYS A 41 -9.91 -4.85 -23.14
N TYR A 42 -9.23 -3.90 -22.49
CA TYR A 42 -7.78 -3.78 -22.45
C TYR A 42 -7.15 -4.33 -21.17
N GLN A 43 -7.97 -4.76 -20.20
CA GLN A 43 -7.54 -5.36 -18.93
C GLN A 43 -6.51 -4.54 -18.15
N VAL A 44 -6.54 -3.22 -18.30
CA VAL A 44 -5.63 -2.30 -17.61
C VAL A 44 -5.91 -2.28 -16.10
N GLN A 45 -4.93 -1.83 -15.34
CA GLN A 45 -5.02 -1.65 -13.90
C GLN A 45 -5.03 -0.17 -13.52
N LEU A 46 -5.85 0.14 -12.52
CA LEU A 46 -5.91 1.44 -11.87
C LEU A 46 -5.13 1.35 -10.57
N ILE A 47 -4.04 2.11 -10.50
CA ILE A 47 -3.30 2.38 -9.27
C ILE A 47 -3.94 3.61 -8.62
N VAL A 48 -4.22 3.51 -7.33
CA VAL A 48 -4.77 4.62 -6.54
C VAL A 48 -3.87 4.87 -5.35
N THR A 49 -3.55 6.14 -5.13
CA THR A 49 -2.91 6.60 -3.89
C THR A 49 -3.86 7.51 -3.15
N VAL A 50 -4.06 7.20 -1.88
CA VAL A 50 -4.91 7.98 -0.98
C VAL A 50 -4.17 8.27 0.31
N CYS A 51 -4.62 9.28 1.02
CA CYS A 51 -4.21 9.59 2.38
C CYS A 51 -5.45 9.60 3.28
N LEU A 52 -5.24 9.86 4.57
CA LEU A 52 -6.32 10.16 5.50
C LEU A 52 -6.18 11.58 6.00
N ASP A 53 -7.26 12.36 5.91
CA ASP A 53 -7.29 13.69 6.49
C ASP A 53 -7.40 13.67 8.02
N GLY A 54 -7.41 14.86 8.63
CA GLY A 54 -7.53 15.00 10.10
C GLY A 54 -8.85 14.45 10.67
N ASN A 55 -9.84 14.16 9.83
CA ASN A 55 -11.12 13.56 10.19
C ASN A 55 -11.20 12.07 9.78
N ASN A 56 -10.05 11.45 9.49
CA ASN A 56 -9.92 10.06 9.03
C ASN A 56 -10.75 9.75 7.78
N GLN A 57 -11.03 10.75 6.93
CA GLN A 57 -11.71 10.54 5.65
C GLN A 57 -10.68 10.24 4.56
N ILE A 58 -11.12 9.47 3.56
CA ILE A 58 -10.29 9.15 2.39
C ILE A 58 -10.01 10.44 1.62
N TYR A 59 -8.72 10.72 1.45
CA TYR A 59 -8.23 11.90 0.77
C TYR A 59 -7.47 11.47 -0.49
N PRO A 60 -8.05 11.57 -1.70
CA PRO A 60 -7.43 11.07 -2.93
C PRO A 60 -6.22 11.93 -3.31
N LEU A 61 -5.06 11.32 -3.56
CA LEU A 61 -3.83 12.03 -3.89
C LEU A 61 -3.53 11.97 -5.39
N ALA A 62 -3.38 10.75 -5.93
CA ALA A 62 -3.09 10.51 -7.33
C ALA A 62 -3.62 9.15 -7.83
N PHE A 63 -3.78 9.07 -9.14
CA PHE A 63 -4.29 7.92 -9.89
C PHE A 63 -3.32 7.58 -11.02
N GLY A 64 -3.18 6.29 -11.30
CA GLY A 64 -2.36 5.76 -12.37
C GLY A 64 -3.16 4.75 -13.20
N VAL A 65 -3.12 4.85 -14.52
CA VAL A 65 -3.61 3.76 -15.39
C VAL A 65 -2.40 3.11 -16.02
N VAL A 66 -2.20 1.82 -15.72
CA VAL A 66 -1.08 1.01 -16.19
C VAL A 66 -1.56 -0.26 -16.87
N ASP A 67 -0.70 -0.89 -17.67
CA ASP A 67 -1.03 -2.14 -18.35
C ASP A 67 -1.19 -3.27 -17.33
N ARG A 68 -0.22 -3.41 -16.42
CA ARG A 68 -0.16 -4.39 -15.32
C ARG A 68 0.71 -3.85 -14.19
N GLU A 69 0.61 -4.42 -13.00
CA GLU A 69 1.39 -4.14 -11.81
C GLU A 69 2.71 -4.90 -11.87
N THR A 70 3.59 -4.41 -12.74
CA THR A 70 4.96 -4.87 -12.93
C THR A 70 5.96 -3.99 -12.18
N ASP A 71 7.20 -4.44 -12.02
CA ASP A 71 8.26 -3.62 -11.42
C ASP A 71 8.41 -2.28 -12.20
N ASP A 72 8.36 -2.30 -13.53
CA ASP A 72 8.51 -1.11 -14.39
C ASP A 72 7.35 -0.10 -14.27
N SER A 73 6.10 -0.58 -14.32
CA SER A 73 4.91 0.26 -14.26
C SER A 73 4.77 0.95 -12.89
N ILE A 74 5.10 0.23 -11.82
CA ILE A 74 5.08 0.75 -10.46
C ILE A 74 6.22 1.73 -10.23
N LEU A 75 7.42 1.43 -10.71
CA LEU A 75 8.54 2.36 -10.69
C LEU A 75 8.16 3.67 -11.39
N TRP A 76 7.64 3.58 -12.62
CA TRP A 76 7.17 4.74 -13.39
C TRP A 76 6.11 5.55 -12.63
N PHE A 77 5.10 4.88 -12.06
CA PHE A 77 4.05 5.55 -11.31
C PHE A 77 4.61 6.30 -10.09
N LEU A 78 5.51 5.67 -9.33
CA LEU A 78 6.13 6.26 -8.16
C LEU A 78 7.05 7.43 -8.53
N GLU A 79 7.75 7.37 -9.66
CA GLU A 79 8.54 8.52 -10.18
C GLU A 79 7.63 9.72 -10.50
N LYS A 80 6.47 9.49 -11.13
CA LYS A 80 5.49 10.56 -11.36
C LYS A 80 4.92 11.10 -10.05
N LEU A 81 4.62 10.22 -9.09
CA LEU A 81 4.17 10.62 -7.76
C LEU A 81 5.22 11.49 -7.06
N LYS A 82 6.49 11.08 -7.09
CA LYS A 82 7.62 11.85 -6.53
C LYS A 82 7.76 13.21 -7.20
N GLY A 83 7.61 13.29 -8.52
CA GLY A 83 7.58 14.56 -9.23
C GLY A 83 6.44 15.48 -8.78
N ALA A 84 5.30 14.92 -8.38
CA ALA A 84 4.14 15.69 -7.93
C ALA A 84 4.25 16.17 -6.47
N ILE A 85 4.76 15.32 -5.56
CA ILE A 85 4.81 15.63 -4.12
C ILE A 85 6.18 16.10 -3.62
N GLY A 86 7.24 15.89 -4.39
CA GLY A 86 8.61 16.17 -3.98
C GLY A 86 9.12 15.24 -2.88
N GLU A 87 10.10 15.72 -2.11
CA GLU A 87 10.60 15.02 -0.92
C GLU A 87 9.75 15.35 0.30
N VAL A 88 9.28 14.33 1.00
CA VAL A 88 8.41 14.47 2.17
C VAL A 88 9.07 13.78 3.37
N PRO A 89 9.47 14.54 4.41
CA PRO A 89 10.06 13.96 5.62
C PRO A 89 9.11 12.98 6.32
N ASN A 90 9.65 11.87 6.82
CA ASN A 90 8.90 10.85 7.55
C ASN A 90 7.73 10.25 6.74
N LEU A 91 7.84 10.21 5.41
CA LEU A 91 6.83 9.60 4.55
C LEU A 91 6.71 8.10 4.85
N GLY A 92 5.48 7.64 5.06
CA GLY A 92 5.14 6.22 5.18
C GLY A 92 4.22 5.78 4.04
N PHE A 93 4.44 4.57 3.52
CA PHE A 93 3.53 3.91 2.60
C PHE A 93 2.80 2.77 3.29
N VAL A 94 1.56 2.52 2.91
CA VAL A 94 0.81 1.30 3.25
C VAL A 94 0.39 0.65 1.95
N ILE A 95 0.89 -0.56 1.69
CA ILE A 95 0.75 -1.24 0.39
C ILE A 95 0.20 -2.66 0.56
N ASP A 96 -0.31 -3.24 -0.52
CA ASP A 96 -0.50 -4.69 -0.61
C ASP A 96 0.87 -5.42 -0.64
N ARG A 97 0.86 -6.73 -0.41
CA ARG A 97 2.04 -7.62 -0.34
C ARG A 97 2.73 -7.84 -1.69
N LYS A 98 2.30 -7.19 -2.77
CA LYS A 98 2.94 -7.31 -4.07
C LYS A 98 4.35 -6.71 -4.04
N THR A 99 5.33 -7.49 -4.47
CA THR A 99 6.75 -7.15 -4.35
C THR A 99 7.15 -5.94 -5.17
N CYS A 100 6.46 -5.67 -6.30
CA CYS A 100 6.71 -4.51 -7.15
C CYS A 100 6.52 -3.18 -6.40
N PHE A 101 5.55 -3.08 -5.50
CA PHE A 101 5.34 -1.89 -4.67
C PHE A 101 6.51 -1.63 -3.72
N ALA A 102 6.90 -2.63 -2.93
CA ALA A 102 7.99 -2.47 -1.96
C ALA A 102 9.33 -2.14 -2.65
N LYS A 103 9.63 -2.83 -3.76
CA LYS A 103 10.81 -2.54 -4.59
C LYS A 103 10.77 -1.13 -5.16
N GLY A 104 9.66 -0.73 -5.76
CA GLY A 104 9.50 0.60 -6.34
C GLY A 104 9.65 1.71 -5.30
N ILE A 105 9.03 1.56 -4.12
CA ILE A 105 9.14 2.53 -3.02
C ILE A 105 10.59 2.62 -2.55
N SER A 106 11.26 1.48 -2.33
CA SER A 106 12.67 1.46 -1.90
C SER A 106 13.61 2.14 -2.91
N SER A 107 13.26 2.08 -4.20
CA SER A 107 14.02 2.73 -5.28
C SER A 107 13.77 4.24 -5.36
N VAL A 108 12.50 4.66 -5.36
CA VAL A 108 12.11 6.05 -5.62
C VAL A 108 12.09 6.91 -4.35
N PHE A 109 11.70 6.31 -3.22
CA PHE A 109 11.60 6.95 -1.90
C PHE A 109 12.44 6.17 -0.87
N PRO A 110 13.78 6.16 -0.99
CA PRO A 110 14.65 5.31 -0.16
C PRO A 110 14.59 5.65 1.35
N SER A 111 14.17 6.88 1.69
CA SER A 111 14.00 7.33 3.07
C SER A 111 12.58 7.12 3.62
N ALA A 112 11.64 6.65 2.80
CA ALA A 112 10.27 6.40 3.24
C ALA A 112 10.17 5.05 3.93
N PHE A 113 9.34 5.00 4.97
CA PHE A 113 8.90 3.75 5.58
C PHE A 113 7.84 3.10 4.68
N HIS A 114 7.70 1.77 4.73
CA HIS A 114 6.59 1.11 4.04
C HIS A 114 6.08 -0.10 4.82
N GLY A 115 4.76 -0.12 5.05
CA GLY A 115 3.98 -1.12 5.76
C GLY A 115 3.10 -1.95 4.84
N LEU A 116 2.77 -3.17 5.29
CA LEU A 116 1.73 -3.97 4.65
C LEU A 116 0.35 -3.55 5.16
N CYS A 117 -0.62 -3.50 4.27
CA CYS A 117 -2.00 -3.22 4.60
C CYS A 117 -2.58 -4.31 5.49
N VAL A 118 -3.04 -3.93 6.68
CA VAL A 118 -3.69 -4.83 7.65
C VAL A 118 -4.91 -5.51 7.05
N GLN A 119 -5.71 -4.80 6.24
CA GLN A 119 -6.91 -5.37 5.62
C GLN A 119 -6.55 -6.50 4.66
N HIS A 120 -5.59 -6.26 3.75
CA HIS A 120 -5.12 -7.28 2.81
C HIS A 120 -4.45 -8.46 3.53
N LEU A 121 -3.66 -8.20 4.57
CA LEU A 121 -3.01 -9.27 5.31
C LEU A 121 -4.01 -10.12 6.11
N SER A 122 -5.04 -9.48 6.70
CA SER A 122 -6.14 -10.17 7.36
C SER A 122 -6.95 -11.03 6.40
N GLN A 123 -7.25 -10.51 5.20
CA GLN A 123 -7.95 -11.26 4.15
C GLN A 123 -7.11 -12.46 3.67
N ASN A 124 -5.81 -12.27 3.47
CA ASN A 124 -4.90 -13.36 3.10
C ASN A 124 -4.84 -14.46 4.17
N LEU A 125 -4.86 -14.10 5.46
CA LEU A 125 -4.93 -15.07 6.56
C LEU A 125 -6.24 -15.85 6.51
N HIS A 126 -7.37 -15.16 6.39
CA HIS A 126 -8.68 -15.79 6.24
C HIS A 126 -8.68 -16.77 5.07
N ASP A 127 -8.23 -16.33 3.89
CA ASP A 127 -8.32 -17.13 2.67
C ASP A 127 -7.39 -18.33 2.66
N LYS A 128 -6.21 -18.21 3.28
CA LYS A 128 -5.22 -19.29 3.37
C LYS A 128 -5.56 -20.35 4.41
N TYR A 129 -6.02 -19.92 5.59
CA TYR A 129 -6.26 -20.82 6.71
C TYR A 129 -7.73 -21.20 6.90
N LYS A 130 -8.64 -20.57 6.14
CA LYS A 130 -10.09 -20.75 6.23
C LYS A 130 -10.60 -20.67 7.67
N ASN A 131 -10.03 -19.73 8.42
CA ASN A 131 -10.25 -19.59 9.86
C ASN A 131 -10.34 -18.12 10.27
N ASP A 132 -11.56 -17.69 10.54
CA ASP A 132 -11.90 -16.32 10.95
C ASP A 132 -11.26 -15.93 12.28
N THR A 133 -10.97 -16.91 13.15
CA THR A 133 -10.36 -16.66 14.47
C THR A 133 -8.99 -16.05 14.31
N VAL A 134 -8.15 -16.61 13.44
CA VAL A 134 -6.78 -16.09 13.24
C VAL A 134 -6.80 -14.72 12.58
N ALA A 135 -7.65 -14.52 11.57
CA ALA A 135 -7.82 -13.23 10.93
C ALA A 135 -8.30 -12.17 11.94
N THR A 136 -9.27 -12.52 12.79
CA THR A 136 -9.80 -11.64 13.85
C THR A 136 -8.74 -11.31 14.90
N LEU A 137 -7.99 -12.31 15.38
CA LEU A 137 -6.91 -12.10 16.35
C LEU A 137 -5.82 -11.18 15.77
N PHE A 138 -5.44 -11.39 14.50
CA PHE A 138 -4.48 -10.55 13.79
C PHE A 138 -4.98 -9.11 13.66
N TYR A 139 -6.23 -8.94 13.22
CA TYR A 139 -6.85 -7.63 13.10
C TYR A 139 -6.90 -6.91 14.45
N ASN A 140 -7.28 -7.59 15.53
CA ASN A 140 -7.30 -7.02 16.87
C ASN A 140 -5.90 -6.62 17.35
N ALA A 141 -4.90 -7.48 17.16
CA ALA A 141 -3.51 -7.18 17.49
C ALA A 141 -3.04 -5.90 16.76
N SER A 142 -3.31 -5.78 15.47
CA SER A 142 -2.89 -4.62 14.65
C SER A 142 -3.51 -3.28 15.08
N ARG A 143 -4.63 -3.31 15.83
CA ARG A 143 -5.34 -2.11 16.30
C ARG A 143 -4.99 -1.74 17.74
N THR A 144 -4.12 -2.51 18.39
CA THR A 144 -3.68 -2.20 19.75
C THR A 144 -2.89 -0.89 19.75
N TYR A 145 -3.13 -0.06 20.76
CA TYR A 145 -2.48 1.25 20.86
C TYR A 145 -1.06 1.16 21.46
N ARG A 146 -0.83 0.20 22.35
CA ARG A 146 0.44 0.03 23.07
C ARG A 146 1.24 -1.12 22.49
N GLU A 147 2.53 -0.89 22.33
CA GLU A 147 3.48 -1.93 21.90
C GLU A 147 3.44 -3.16 22.81
N SER A 148 3.36 -2.98 24.13
CA SER A 148 3.27 -4.11 25.07
C SER A 148 2.06 -5.01 24.79
N THR A 149 0.91 -4.39 24.50
CA THR A 149 -0.34 -5.10 24.17
C THR A 149 -0.27 -5.74 22.78
N PHE A 150 0.36 -5.07 21.81
CA PHE A 150 0.66 -5.64 20.50
C PHE A 150 1.52 -6.90 20.65
N VAL A 151 2.64 -6.82 21.38
CA VAL A 151 3.59 -7.91 21.58
C VAL A 151 2.93 -9.10 22.27
N GLU A 152 2.07 -8.86 23.26
CA GLU A 152 1.29 -9.92 23.92
C GLU A 152 0.33 -10.60 22.94
N ALA A 153 -0.50 -9.83 22.23
CA ALA A 153 -1.42 -10.38 21.22
C ALA A 153 -0.67 -11.11 20.09
N TRP A 154 0.48 -10.59 19.69
CA TRP A 154 1.35 -11.20 18.68
C TRP A 154 1.89 -12.55 19.14
N ARG A 155 2.33 -12.68 20.39
CA ARG A 155 2.77 -13.97 20.95
C ARG A 155 1.65 -15.02 20.90
N HIS A 156 0.41 -14.63 21.20
CA HIS A 156 -0.74 -15.53 21.11
C HIS A 156 -1.01 -15.98 19.67
N LEU A 157 -0.89 -15.07 18.70
CA LEU A 157 -0.99 -15.40 17.27
C LEU A 157 0.11 -16.36 16.81
N LEU A 158 1.35 -16.13 17.24
CA LEU A 158 2.48 -16.99 16.88
C LEU A 158 2.36 -18.41 17.47
N ALA A 159 1.70 -18.56 18.62
CA ALA A 159 1.45 -19.84 19.26
C ALA A 159 0.26 -20.62 18.67
N PHE A 160 -0.49 -20.05 17.72
CA PHE A 160 -1.69 -20.68 17.19
C PHE A 160 -1.34 -21.95 16.37
N PRO A 161 -1.94 -23.12 16.67
CA PRO A 161 -1.47 -24.43 16.18
C PRO A 161 -1.96 -24.76 14.77
N ASN A 162 -1.84 -23.82 13.82
CA ASN A 162 -2.22 -24.02 12.41
C ASN A 162 -1.20 -23.47 11.41
N GLY A 163 -0.01 -23.06 11.88
CA GLY A 163 1.06 -22.52 11.03
C GLY A 163 0.84 -21.08 10.57
N SER A 164 -0.20 -20.39 11.03
CA SER A 164 -0.41 -18.96 10.75
C SER A 164 0.68 -18.07 11.34
N GLY A 165 1.18 -18.40 12.52
CA GLY A 165 2.31 -17.71 13.14
C GLY A 165 3.58 -17.74 12.28
N LYS A 166 3.91 -18.90 11.69
CA LYS A 166 5.04 -19.02 10.76
C LYS A 166 4.83 -18.14 9.53
N TYR A 167 3.63 -18.17 8.94
CA TYR A 167 3.31 -17.32 7.79
C TYR A 167 3.45 -15.83 8.11
N LEU A 168 2.98 -15.38 9.26
CA LEU A 168 3.13 -13.99 9.69
C LEU A 168 4.59 -13.58 9.90
N ASN A 169 5.42 -14.48 10.45
CA ASN A 169 6.86 -14.25 10.54
C ASN A 169 7.55 -14.21 9.17
N ASP A 170 7.17 -15.10 8.26
CA ASP A 170 7.71 -15.14 6.88
C ASP A 170 7.29 -13.91 6.07
N VAL A 171 6.12 -13.33 6.37
CA VAL A 171 5.66 -12.06 5.81
C VAL A 171 6.50 -10.90 6.33
N GLY A 172 6.91 -10.96 7.59
CA GLY A 172 7.68 -9.91 8.27
C GLY A 172 6.81 -8.74 8.73
N ILE A 173 7.30 -8.03 9.75
CA ILE A 173 6.78 -6.71 10.14
C ILE A 173 7.62 -5.72 9.34
N ALA A 174 6.97 -4.88 8.56
CA ALA A 174 7.60 -4.11 7.49
C ALA A 174 8.65 -3.08 7.95
N ARG A 175 9.35 -2.44 7.00
CA ARG A 175 10.54 -1.58 7.22
C ARG A 175 10.21 -0.11 7.37
#